data_AF-A0A8C5RTJ0-F1
#
_entry.id   AF-A0A8C5RTJ0-F1
#
_cell.length_a   1.000
_cell.length_b   1.000
_cell.length_c   1.000
_cell.angle_alpha   90.00
_cell.angle_beta   90.00
_cell.angle_gamma   90.00
#
_symmetry.space_group_name_H-M   'P 1'
#
loop_
_entity.id
_entity.type
_entity.pdbx_description
1 polymer ?
#
loop_
_entity_poly.entity_id
_entity_poly.type
_entity_poly.pdbx_seq_one_letter_code
_entity_poly.pdbx_strand_id
1 'polypeptide(L)'
;MTYIRETCGCCDCEKRCGPLDIVFVIDSSESIGYTNFSLEKNFVINVVSRLGSIAKDPKSETGARVGVVQYSHKGTFEAIQLNDKRIDSLSSFKEAVKKLEWIAGGTWTPSALQFAYETLIKESRRDKAQVFAVVVTDGRHDPRDKDSNLQALCDGNVVVNAIGIGDMFNVDEESETLKAIACNDQERVQRMKVFTDLVAEEFLDKIEIELCPDPQIVCPELPCQTELSVTQCIQRPVDIVFLLDGSERIGSQNFRRAHGFIEAVAEHLPLARSDSDDMNARIALLQYGNEDEHDIVFPLTYNITDITDRLAKIKYLDSSSNIGSAIIYAVNNLVINTQDRQKAARRNAELSFVFITDGITSNKNLEEAIDSMKKQNVMPTTVALGSDVDMDVLLKISLGDRSAIFREKDYLSLSQPDFFDRFVRWIC
;
A
#
# COMPACT_ATOMS: atom_id res chain seq x y z
N MET A 1 8.72 3.19 -8.62
CA MET A 1 7.88 4.40 -8.45
C MET A 1 6.58 3.92 -7.83
N THR A 2 6.42 4.15 -6.53
CA THR A 2 5.20 3.78 -5.79
C THR A 2 4.19 4.90 -6.03
N TYR A 3 3.19 4.64 -6.86
CA TYR A 3 2.09 5.58 -7.09
C TYR A 3 1.01 5.27 -6.05
N ILE A 4 0.77 6.23 -5.16
CA ILE A 4 -0.42 6.27 -4.31
C ILE A 4 -1.54 6.87 -5.19
N ARG A 5 -2.66 6.15 -5.33
CA ARG A 5 -3.81 6.54 -6.16
C ARG A 5 -4.85 7.22 -5.26
N GLU A 6 -5.06 8.52 -5.45
CA GLU A 6 -6.11 9.31 -4.79
C GLU A 6 -7.47 9.10 -5.48
N THR A 7 -8.47 8.68 -4.73
CA THR A 7 -9.90 8.85 -5.09
C THR A 7 -10.43 9.99 -4.22
N CYS A 8 -11.06 11.02 -4.80
CA CYS A 8 -11.44 12.18 -4.00
C CYS A 8 -12.59 11.84 -3.03
N GLY A 9 -12.19 11.58 -1.80
CA GLY A 9 -12.94 11.52 -0.56
C GLY A 9 -11.88 11.67 0.52
N CYS A 10 -11.56 12.93 0.84
CA CYS A 10 -10.27 13.45 1.33
C CYS A 10 -9.27 13.70 0.20
N CYS A 11 -8.77 14.94 0.11
CA CYS A 11 -7.46 15.19 -0.50
C CYS A 11 -6.43 14.29 0.22
N ASP A 12 -5.29 13.94 -0.41
CA ASP A 12 -4.11 13.46 0.33
C ASP A 12 -3.62 14.62 1.17
N CYS A 13 -4.32 14.78 2.29
CA CYS A 13 -3.95 15.72 3.30
C CYS A 13 -2.70 15.15 3.93
N GLU A 14 -1.61 15.86 3.73
CA GLU A 14 -0.34 15.49 4.29
C GLU A 14 -0.42 15.71 5.81
N LYS A 15 -0.22 14.63 6.57
CA LYS A 15 -0.04 14.73 8.02
C LYS A 15 1.29 15.43 8.28
N ARG A 16 1.23 16.69 8.70
CA ARG A 16 2.39 17.48 9.09
C ARG A 16 2.44 17.62 10.60
N CYS A 17 3.42 16.96 11.17
CA CYS A 17 3.79 17.20 12.56
C CYS A 17 4.57 18.52 12.68
N GLY A 18 4.59 19.07 13.89
CA GLY A 18 5.54 20.13 14.25
C GLY A 18 7.00 19.72 14.03
N PRO A 19 7.97 20.55 14.42
CA PRO A 19 9.36 20.16 14.35
C PRO A 19 9.62 19.02 15.36
N LEU A 20 9.89 17.82 14.86
CA LEU A 20 10.14 16.61 15.66
C LEU A 20 11.53 16.03 15.37
N ASP A 21 12.33 15.77 16.40
CA ASP A 21 13.59 15.03 16.26
C ASP A 21 13.43 13.67 16.96
N ILE A 22 13.46 12.58 16.19
CA ILE A 22 13.14 11.23 16.67
C ILE A 22 14.39 10.37 16.58
N VAL A 23 14.79 9.77 17.70
CA VAL A 23 15.95 8.88 17.78
C VAL A 23 15.49 7.48 18.17
N PHE A 24 15.72 6.50 17.30
CA PHE A 24 15.52 5.10 17.60
C PHE A 24 16.81 4.50 18.15
N VAL A 25 16.75 3.83 19.29
CA VAL A 25 17.86 3.06 19.87
C VAL A 25 17.44 1.60 19.83
N ILE A 26 18.06 0.82 18.94
CA ILE A 26 17.66 -0.55 18.60
C ILE A 26 18.74 -1.56 19.01
N ASP A 27 18.29 -2.71 19.50
CA ASP A 27 19.15 -3.73 20.08
C ASP A 27 19.56 -4.74 19.00
N SER A 28 20.86 -4.84 18.75
CA SER A 28 21.45 -5.78 17.81
C SER A 28 22.31 -6.83 18.52
N SER A 29 22.05 -7.09 19.80
CA SER A 29 22.73 -8.12 20.58
C SER A 29 22.44 -9.54 20.06
N GLU A 30 23.18 -10.51 20.60
CA GLU A 30 23.07 -11.91 20.22
C GLU A 30 21.71 -12.53 20.60
N SER A 31 21.12 -12.11 21.73
CA SER A 31 19.83 -12.62 22.23
C SER A 31 18.64 -12.26 21.34
N ILE A 32 18.73 -11.13 20.64
CA ILE A 32 17.73 -10.70 19.66
C ILE A 32 17.74 -11.65 18.45
N GLY A 33 18.92 -11.87 17.87
CA GLY A 33 19.08 -12.69 16.66
C GLY A 33 18.66 -11.98 15.35
N TYR A 34 19.17 -12.48 14.23
CA TYR A 34 19.02 -11.85 12.91
C TYR A 34 17.56 -11.60 12.48
N THR A 35 16.66 -12.55 12.74
CA THR A 35 15.24 -12.46 12.34
C THR A 35 14.51 -11.37 13.12
N ASN A 36 14.71 -11.29 14.43
CA ASN A 36 14.06 -10.27 15.27
C ASN A 36 14.66 -8.89 15.00
N PHE A 37 15.97 -8.79 14.79
CA PHE A 37 16.60 -7.54 14.37
C PHE A 37 16.02 -7.02 13.03
N SER A 38 15.67 -7.92 12.12
CA SER A 38 14.98 -7.54 10.89
C SER A 38 13.57 -6.98 11.15
N LEU A 39 12.86 -7.48 12.17
CA LEU A 39 11.57 -6.93 12.61
C LEU A 39 11.73 -5.54 13.23
N GLU A 40 12.77 -5.31 14.04
CA GLU A 40 13.08 -3.99 14.59
C GLU A 40 13.36 -2.96 13.48
N LYS A 41 14.17 -3.32 12.48
CA LYS A 41 14.40 -2.46 11.31
C LYS A 41 13.10 -2.12 10.57
N ASN A 42 12.22 -3.10 10.40
CA ASN A 42 10.93 -2.89 9.74
C ASN A 42 10.01 -1.99 10.58
N PHE A 43 10.02 -2.15 11.90
CA PHE A 43 9.30 -1.27 12.82
C PHE A 43 9.74 0.19 12.67
N VAL A 44 11.05 0.48 12.74
CA VAL A 44 11.59 1.83 12.53
C VAL A 44 11.13 2.40 11.18
N ILE A 45 11.23 1.60 10.12
CA ILE A 45 10.81 2.00 8.76
C ILE A 45 9.32 2.32 8.70
N ASN A 46 8.48 1.50 9.33
CA ASN A 46 7.02 1.65 9.29
C ASN A 46 6.57 2.87 10.08
N VAL A 47 7.10 3.09 11.28
CA VAL A 47 6.78 4.28 12.09
C VAL A 47 7.15 5.55 11.34
N VAL A 48 8.36 5.62 10.78
CA VAL A 48 8.81 6.81 10.03
C VAL A 48 8.00 7.03 8.76
N SER A 49 7.52 5.95 8.13
CA SER A 49 6.63 6.07 6.96
C SER A 49 5.27 6.68 7.29
N ARG A 50 4.76 6.42 8.50
CA ARG A 50 3.47 6.94 8.97
C ARG A 50 3.54 8.38 9.45
N LEU A 51 4.68 8.80 9.99
CA LEU A 51 4.91 10.18 10.44
C LEU A 51 4.96 11.21 9.29
N GLY A 52 4.93 10.77 8.04
CA GLY A 52 4.80 11.65 6.87
C GLY A 52 6.12 12.31 6.47
N SER A 53 6.12 13.64 6.33
CA SER A 53 7.21 14.41 5.73
C SER A 53 8.48 14.40 6.59
N ILE A 54 9.57 13.86 6.06
CA ILE A 54 10.92 14.03 6.62
C ILE A 54 11.41 15.43 6.28
N ALA A 55 11.81 16.20 7.30
CA ALA A 55 12.35 17.53 7.14
C ALA A 55 13.75 17.49 6.51
N LYS A 56 13.92 18.20 5.39
CA LYS A 56 15.18 18.25 4.61
C LYS A 56 16.23 19.20 5.19
N ASP A 57 15.79 20.23 5.91
CA ASP A 57 16.65 21.29 6.46
C ASP A 57 16.53 21.31 7.99
N PRO A 58 17.65 21.33 8.75
CA PRO A 58 17.67 21.59 10.19
C PRO A 58 16.92 22.87 10.62
N LYS A 59 16.73 23.84 9.72
CA LYS A 59 15.96 25.07 9.95
C LYS A 59 14.47 24.94 9.64
N SER A 60 14.01 23.78 9.15
CA SER A 60 12.62 23.54 8.84
C SER A 60 11.78 23.61 10.12
N GLU A 61 10.76 24.47 10.10
CA GLU A 61 9.82 24.65 11.22
C GLU A 61 8.75 23.55 11.28
N THR A 62 8.72 22.63 10.31
CA THR A 62 7.81 21.47 10.24
C THR A 62 8.54 20.21 9.78
N GLY A 63 7.98 19.04 10.10
CA GLY A 63 8.47 17.73 9.64
C GLY A 63 9.48 17.07 10.58
N ALA A 64 9.56 15.74 10.49
CA ALA A 64 10.37 14.91 11.37
C ALA A 64 11.82 14.76 10.85
N ARG A 65 12.80 14.76 11.75
CA ARG A 65 14.16 14.30 11.49
C ARG A 65 14.39 13.03 12.29
N VAL A 66 14.97 12.02 11.66
CA VAL A 66 15.06 10.70 12.26
C VAL A 66 16.50 10.22 12.30
N GLY A 67 16.91 9.73 13.46
CA GLY A 67 18.18 9.08 13.69
C GLY A 67 17.96 7.68 14.23
N VAL A 68 18.93 6.79 13.99
CA VAL A 68 18.90 5.41 14.47
C VAL A 68 20.26 5.09 15.04
N VAL A 69 20.30 4.53 16.24
CA VAL A 69 21.48 3.97 16.87
C VAL A 69 21.24 2.48 17.04
N GLN A 70 22.01 1.65 16.34
CA GLN A 70 22.09 0.23 16.67
C GLN A 70 23.27 -0.02 17.60
N TYR A 71 23.08 -0.92 18.56
CA TYR A 71 24.12 -1.29 19.51
C TYR A 71 24.17 -2.80 19.73
N SER A 72 25.33 -3.29 20.16
CA SER A 72 25.43 -4.63 20.76
C SER A 72 26.39 -4.56 21.96
N HIS A 73 27.66 -4.89 21.75
CA HIS A 73 28.69 -4.92 22.77
C HIS A 73 29.47 -3.60 22.86
N LYS A 74 30.36 -3.53 23.85
CA LYS A 74 31.15 -2.34 24.19
C LYS A 74 31.80 -1.67 22.97
N GLY A 75 31.38 -0.43 22.71
CA GLY A 75 31.97 0.44 21.68
C GLY A 75 31.48 0.15 20.26
N THR A 76 30.53 -0.78 20.09
CA THR A 76 29.99 -1.14 18.78
C THR A 76 28.63 -0.49 18.61
N PHE A 77 28.68 0.78 18.22
CA PHE A 77 27.52 1.62 17.94
C PHE A 77 27.57 2.06 16.49
N GLU A 78 26.54 1.75 15.71
CA GLU A 78 26.38 2.35 14.38
C GLU A 78 25.21 3.31 14.41
N ALA A 79 25.43 4.51 13.89
CA ALA A 79 24.46 5.59 13.94
C ALA A 79 24.14 6.15 12.57
N ILE A 80 22.84 6.24 12.30
CA ILE A 80 22.26 7.14 11.32
C ILE A 80 21.99 8.46 12.03
N GLN A 81 22.74 9.51 11.65
CA GLN A 81 22.66 10.82 12.31
C GLN A 81 21.40 11.59 11.89
N LEU A 82 20.86 12.41 12.80
CA LEU A 82 19.70 13.27 12.51
C LEU A 82 19.96 14.24 11.35
N ASN A 83 21.21 14.68 11.14
CA ASN A 83 21.64 15.67 10.12
C ASN A 83 22.39 15.02 8.95
N ASP A 84 22.26 13.71 8.74
CA ASP A 84 22.92 13.05 7.63
C ASP A 84 22.39 13.59 6.29
N LYS A 85 23.23 14.35 5.58
CA LYS A 85 22.88 14.97 4.29
C LYS A 85 22.52 13.95 3.20
N ARG A 86 22.87 12.68 3.39
CA ARG A 86 22.52 11.58 2.46
C ARG A 86 21.07 11.11 2.65
N ILE A 87 20.43 11.50 3.74
CA ILE A 87 19.07 11.09 4.10
C ILE A 87 18.15 12.31 3.95
N ASP A 88 17.69 12.51 2.71
CA ASP A 88 16.88 13.67 2.31
C ASP A 88 15.41 13.30 2.02
N SER A 89 15.08 12.02 2.19
CA SER A 89 13.82 11.44 1.77
C SER A 89 13.51 10.16 2.55
N LEU A 90 12.23 9.81 2.64
CA LEU A 90 11.80 8.54 3.25
C LEU A 90 12.45 7.33 2.57
N SER A 91 12.65 7.39 1.26
CA SER A 91 13.30 6.32 0.48
C SER A 91 14.77 6.14 0.87
N SER A 92 15.54 7.22 0.94
CA SER A 92 16.96 7.16 1.36
C SER A 92 17.11 6.70 2.81
N PHE A 93 16.21 7.13 3.71
CA PHE A 93 16.17 6.64 5.08
C PHE A 93 15.90 5.13 5.14
N LYS A 94 14.88 4.65 4.41
CA LYS A 94 14.56 3.21 4.31
C LYS A 94 15.74 2.38 3.85
N GLU A 95 16.47 2.86 2.84
CA GLU A 95 17.68 2.18 2.36
C GLU A 95 18.80 2.17 3.39
N ALA A 96 19.02 3.30 4.09
CA ALA A 96 20.03 3.40 5.13
C ALA A 96 19.75 2.43 6.29
N VAL A 97 18.50 2.37 6.78
CA VAL A 97 18.10 1.42 7.83
C VAL A 97 18.23 -0.01 7.35
N LYS A 98 17.81 -0.34 6.13
CA LYS A 98 17.93 -1.71 5.59
C LYS A 98 19.36 -2.21 5.53
N LYS A 99 20.33 -1.32 5.27
CA LYS A 99 21.77 -1.61 5.20
C LYS A 99 22.42 -1.88 6.57
N LEU A 100 21.74 -1.57 7.67
CA LEU A 100 22.24 -1.94 9.00
C LEU A 100 22.31 -3.46 9.10
N GLU A 101 23.52 -3.97 9.37
CA GLU A 101 23.79 -5.40 9.54
C GLU A 101 23.70 -5.77 11.01
N TRP A 102 23.17 -6.96 11.28
CA TRP A 102 23.10 -7.50 12.64
C TRP A 102 24.53 -7.76 13.15
N ILE A 103 24.90 -7.08 14.22
CA ILE A 103 26.27 -7.10 14.76
C ILE A 103 26.54 -8.39 15.55
N ALA A 104 25.57 -8.83 16.36
CA ALA A 104 25.72 -9.87 17.37
C ALA A 104 26.74 -9.54 18.49
N GLY A 105 26.50 -10.04 19.70
CA GLY A 105 27.38 -9.85 20.86
C GLY A 105 26.60 -9.62 22.16
N GLY A 106 27.23 -8.93 23.11
CA GLY A 106 26.57 -8.53 24.37
C GLY A 106 25.54 -7.42 24.18
N THR A 107 24.97 -6.95 25.29
CA THR A 107 23.91 -5.94 25.31
C THR A 107 24.32 -4.77 26.20
N TRP A 108 24.80 -3.67 25.60
CA TRP A 108 25.34 -2.49 26.30
C TRP A 108 24.35 -1.31 26.25
N THR A 109 23.14 -1.56 26.75
CA THR A 109 22.02 -0.62 26.68
C THR A 109 22.33 0.72 27.37
N PRO A 110 22.74 0.78 28.67
CA PRO A 110 23.10 2.07 29.29
C PRO A 110 24.12 2.90 28.50
N SER A 111 25.19 2.27 27.98
CA SER A 111 26.19 2.97 27.17
C SER A 111 25.63 3.46 25.82
N ALA A 112 24.73 2.69 25.19
CA ALA A 112 24.05 3.09 23.96
C ALA A 112 23.16 4.32 24.15
N LEU A 113 22.45 4.40 25.29
CA LEU A 113 21.60 5.55 25.63
C LEU A 113 22.44 6.82 25.80
N GLN A 114 23.58 6.73 26.49
CA GLN A 114 24.52 7.85 26.62
C GLN A 114 25.05 8.28 25.25
N PHE A 115 25.46 7.32 24.42
CA PHE A 115 25.98 7.61 23.08
C PHE A 115 24.92 8.28 22.18
N ALA A 116 23.68 7.81 22.22
CA ALA A 116 22.56 8.39 21.48
C ALA A 116 22.30 9.84 21.93
N TYR A 117 22.30 10.09 23.24
CA TYR A 117 22.13 11.43 23.78
C TYR A 117 23.24 12.37 23.32
N GLU A 118 24.50 12.00 23.53
CA GLU A 118 25.65 12.86 23.23
C GLU A 118 25.80 13.13 21.73
N THR A 119 25.62 12.10 20.90
CA THR A 119 25.96 12.19 19.48
C THR A 119 24.80 12.71 18.63
N LEU A 120 23.58 12.21 18.89
CA LEU A 120 22.43 12.53 18.05
C LEU A 120 21.61 13.69 18.65
N ILE A 121 21.44 13.75 19.97
CA ILE A 121 20.51 14.71 20.56
C ILE A 121 21.21 16.02 20.93
N LYS A 122 22.20 15.96 21.83
CA LYS A 122 22.84 17.13 22.42
C LYS A 122 23.45 18.07 21.39
N GLU A 123 24.14 17.52 20.39
CA GLU A 123 24.86 18.29 19.38
C GLU A 123 24.02 18.61 18.12
N SER A 124 22.95 17.86 17.85
CA SER A 124 22.24 17.92 16.56
C SER A 124 20.74 18.23 16.64
N ARG A 125 20.17 18.38 17.85
CA ARG A 125 18.75 18.74 18.03
C ARG A 125 18.44 20.13 17.49
N ARG A 126 17.23 20.31 16.97
CA ARG A 126 16.72 21.63 16.58
C ARG A 126 16.20 22.38 17.80
N ASP A 127 16.50 23.68 17.91
CA ASP A 127 16.14 24.51 19.08
C ASP A 127 14.65 24.54 19.42
N LYS A 128 13.77 24.43 18.40
CA LYS A 128 12.31 24.43 18.57
C LYS A 128 11.68 23.03 18.46
N ALA A 129 12.47 21.98 18.24
CA ALA A 129 11.90 20.64 18.04
C ALA A 129 11.64 19.92 19.36
N GLN A 130 10.54 19.18 19.39
CA GLN A 130 10.34 18.18 20.43
C GLN A 130 11.20 16.96 20.11
N VAL A 131 11.96 16.49 21.09
CA VAL A 131 12.85 15.34 20.93
C VAL A 131 12.17 14.10 21.50
N PHE A 132 12.03 13.06 20.69
CA PHE A 132 11.55 11.76 21.10
C PHE A 132 12.66 10.72 20.98
N ALA A 133 12.79 9.86 21.98
CA ALA A 133 13.64 8.69 21.92
C ALA A 133 12.77 7.43 22.05
N VAL A 134 12.96 6.48 21.14
CA VAL A 134 12.27 5.17 21.17
C VAL A 134 13.33 4.10 21.34
N VAL A 135 13.33 3.44 22.50
CA VAL A 135 14.30 2.41 22.85
C VAL A 135 13.65 1.05 22.71
N VAL A 136 14.22 0.16 21.91
CA VAL A 136 13.75 -1.22 21.75
C VAL A 136 14.83 -2.16 22.29
N THR A 137 14.47 -3.03 23.23
CA THR A 137 15.40 -3.99 23.84
C THR A 137 14.65 -5.20 24.40
N ASP A 138 15.37 -6.29 24.63
CA ASP A 138 14.90 -7.44 25.41
C ASP A 138 15.15 -7.29 26.93
N GLY A 139 15.53 -6.09 27.38
CA GLY A 139 15.59 -5.71 28.80
C GLY A 139 16.82 -6.17 29.55
N ARG A 140 17.68 -6.95 28.91
CA ARG A 140 18.94 -7.44 29.47
C ARG A 140 20.07 -6.50 29.10
N HIS A 141 20.95 -6.20 30.04
CA HIS A 141 22.23 -5.57 29.71
C HIS A 141 23.38 -6.23 30.46
N ASP A 142 24.57 -6.06 29.92
CA ASP A 142 25.79 -6.61 30.49
C ASP A 142 26.07 -5.94 31.85
N PRO A 143 26.29 -6.70 32.94
CA PRO A 143 26.58 -6.12 34.26
C PRO A 143 27.86 -5.26 34.31
N ARG A 144 28.71 -5.33 33.28
CA ARG A 144 29.89 -4.48 33.13
C ARG A 144 29.56 -3.09 32.57
N ASP A 145 28.36 -2.89 32.05
CA ASP A 145 27.86 -1.58 31.65
C ASP A 145 27.49 -0.75 32.89
N LYS A 146 27.37 0.56 32.73
CA LYS A 146 27.15 1.50 33.83
C LYS A 146 25.67 1.86 33.94
N ASP A 147 24.99 1.26 34.91
CA ASP A 147 23.56 1.53 35.21
C ASP A 147 23.24 3.02 35.39
N SER A 148 24.23 3.82 35.81
CA SER A 148 24.12 5.29 35.90
C SER A 148 23.69 5.97 34.60
N ASN A 149 23.88 5.31 33.46
CA ASN A 149 23.53 5.84 32.15
C ASN A 149 22.12 5.42 31.69
N LEU A 150 21.38 4.61 32.46
CA LEU A 150 20.02 4.18 32.09
C LEU A 150 19.08 5.38 31.88
N GLN A 151 19.31 6.46 32.61
CA GLN A 151 18.55 7.71 32.52
C GLN A 151 19.25 8.78 31.69
N ALA A 152 20.28 8.44 30.90
CA ALA A 152 21.05 9.41 30.12
C ALA A 152 20.19 10.24 29.15
N LEU A 153 19.09 9.67 28.65
CA LEU A 153 18.15 10.36 27.77
C LEU A 153 17.13 11.22 28.53
N CYS A 154 16.99 11.06 29.84
CA CYS A 154 15.99 11.79 30.64
C CYS A 154 16.36 13.25 30.88
N ASP A 155 17.65 13.55 30.75
CA ASP A 155 18.16 14.90 30.84
C ASP A 155 17.92 15.64 29.51
N GLY A 156 17.44 16.88 29.56
CA GLY A 156 17.39 17.75 28.39
C GLY A 156 16.07 17.80 27.61
N ASN A 157 14.94 17.49 28.25
CA ASN A 157 13.58 17.60 27.67
C ASN A 157 13.34 16.66 26.49
N VAL A 158 13.82 15.42 26.62
CA VAL A 158 13.56 14.33 25.67
C VAL A 158 12.42 13.48 26.22
N VAL A 159 11.49 13.11 25.35
CA VAL A 159 10.42 12.18 25.66
C VAL A 159 10.87 10.77 25.32
N VAL A 160 11.06 9.92 26.32
CA VAL A 160 11.60 8.56 26.14
C VAL A 160 10.48 7.52 26.22
N ASN A 161 10.30 6.75 25.14
CA ASN A 161 9.41 5.59 25.09
C ASN A 161 10.26 4.32 25.06
N ALA A 162 10.07 3.45 26.05
CA ALA A 162 10.82 2.19 26.16
C ALA A 162 9.93 1.02 25.75
N ILE A 163 10.40 0.19 24.83
CA ILE A 163 9.71 -0.99 24.33
C ILE A 163 10.53 -2.21 24.74
N GLY A 164 9.95 -2.99 25.66
CA GLY A 164 10.48 -4.28 26.07
C GLY A 164 9.81 -5.42 25.31
N ILE A 165 10.60 -6.33 24.75
CA ILE A 165 10.10 -7.53 24.08
C ILE A 165 10.67 -8.80 24.71
N GLY A 166 9.80 -9.74 25.07
CA GLY A 166 10.19 -11.07 25.54
C GLY A 166 9.76 -11.37 26.97
N ASP A 167 10.52 -12.24 27.64
CA ASP A 167 10.20 -12.77 28.96
C ASP A 167 10.68 -11.89 30.13
N MET A 168 11.24 -10.72 29.84
CA MET A 168 11.78 -9.80 30.85
C MET A 168 10.76 -9.32 31.89
N PHE A 169 9.47 -9.46 31.60
CA PHE A 169 8.40 -9.08 32.52
C PHE A 169 8.18 -10.10 33.64
N ASN A 170 8.84 -11.25 33.57
CA ASN A 170 8.84 -12.24 34.63
C ASN A 170 9.95 -11.97 35.67
N VAL A 171 10.80 -10.97 35.43
CA VAL A 171 11.92 -10.60 36.30
C VAL A 171 11.77 -9.13 36.71
N ASP A 172 11.58 -8.88 38.01
CA ASP A 172 11.33 -7.53 38.52
C ASP A 172 12.47 -6.56 38.18
N GLU A 173 13.74 -7.02 38.24
CA GLU A 173 14.93 -6.21 37.92
C GLU A 173 14.91 -5.70 36.47
N GLU A 174 14.61 -6.56 35.49
CA GLU A 174 14.56 -6.17 34.07
C GLU A 174 13.38 -5.21 33.78
N SER A 175 12.25 -5.39 34.49
CA SER A 175 11.13 -4.45 34.45
C SER A 175 11.48 -3.08 35.07
N GLU A 176 12.32 -3.02 36.10
CA GLU A 176 12.81 -1.76 36.68
C GLU A 176 13.80 -1.05 35.74
N THR A 177 14.63 -1.80 35.02
CA THR A 177 15.52 -1.25 33.98
C THR A 177 14.74 -0.48 32.91
N LEU A 178 13.68 -1.08 32.35
CA LEU A 178 12.85 -0.39 31.36
C LEU A 178 12.17 0.86 31.91
N LYS A 179 11.70 0.82 33.16
CA LYS A 179 11.13 2.00 33.82
C LYS A 179 12.17 3.09 33.96
N ALA A 180 13.41 2.74 34.33
CA ALA A 180 14.50 3.69 34.42
C ALA A 180 14.82 4.32 33.06
N ILE A 181 14.83 3.53 31.98
CA ILE A 181 15.01 4.01 30.60
C ILE A 181 13.89 4.99 30.22
N ALA A 182 12.64 4.66 30.53
CA ALA A 182 11.47 5.53 30.32
C ALA A 182 11.36 6.67 31.36
N CYS A 183 12.44 7.07 32.01
CA CYS A 183 12.48 8.18 32.97
C CYS A 183 11.52 8.05 34.16
N ASN A 184 11.29 6.80 34.58
CA ASN A 184 10.34 6.40 35.61
C ASN A 184 8.86 6.68 35.27
N ASP A 185 8.56 6.91 33.99
CA ASP A 185 7.20 7.04 33.47
C ASP A 185 6.69 5.67 32.99
N GLN A 186 5.77 5.07 33.76
CA GLN A 186 5.22 3.75 33.45
C GLN A 186 4.32 3.76 32.20
N GLU A 187 3.70 4.89 31.85
CA GLU A 187 2.81 4.96 30.69
C GLU A 187 3.59 4.85 29.37
N ARG A 188 4.88 5.19 29.42
CA ARG A 188 5.83 5.15 28.30
C ARG A 188 6.59 3.84 28.17
N VAL A 189 6.29 2.86 29.02
CA VAL A 189 6.82 1.51 28.91
C VAL A 189 5.82 0.63 28.17
N GLN A 190 6.19 0.19 26.97
CA GLN A 190 5.43 -0.76 26.17
C GLN A 190 5.99 -2.16 26.36
N ARG A 191 5.11 -3.11 26.69
CA ARG A 191 5.47 -4.49 26.99
C ARG A 191 4.94 -5.42 25.92
N MET A 192 5.83 -6.19 25.30
CA MET A 192 5.49 -7.08 24.20
C MET A 192 6.00 -8.50 24.48
N LYS A 193 5.23 -9.51 24.07
CA LYS A 193 5.66 -10.91 24.27
C LYS A 193 6.61 -11.36 23.17
N VAL A 194 6.42 -10.86 21.96
CA VAL A 194 7.14 -11.30 20.77
C VAL A 194 7.46 -10.11 19.85
N PHE A 195 8.56 -10.19 19.08
CA PHE A 195 8.99 -9.13 18.17
C PHE A 195 8.01 -8.87 17.01
N THR A 196 7.14 -9.82 16.70
CA THR A 196 6.09 -9.62 15.68
C THR A 196 5.05 -8.59 16.10
N ASP A 197 4.92 -8.30 17.40
CA ASP A 197 3.97 -7.30 17.91
C ASP A 197 4.42 -5.87 17.53
N LEU A 198 5.72 -5.65 17.30
CA LEU A 198 6.26 -4.37 16.82
C LEU A 198 5.70 -3.95 15.46
N VAL A 199 5.33 -4.92 14.62
CA VAL A 199 4.80 -4.67 13.27
C VAL A 199 3.28 -4.77 13.20
N ALA A 200 2.59 -4.92 14.34
CA ALA A 200 1.14 -4.92 14.40
C ALA A 200 0.56 -3.52 14.15
N GLU A 201 -0.46 -3.42 13.30
CA GLU A 201 -1.09 -2.16 12.92
C GLU A 201 -1.58 -1.35 14.13
N GLU A 202 -2.23 -1.99 15.11
CA GLU A 202 -2.74 -1.34 16.32
C GLU A 202 -1.61 -0.66 17.13
N PHE A 203 -0.43 -1.28 17.18
CA PHE A 203 0.71 -0.71 17.89
C PHE A 203 1.35 0.45 17.11
N LEU A 204 1.48 0.29 15.78
CA LEU A 204 2.00 1.33 14.91
C LEU A 204 1.13 2.59 14.96
N ASP A 205 -0.20 2.44 14.99
CA ASP A 205 -1.12 3.58 15.10
C ASP A 205 -0.98 4.29 16.46
N LYS A 206 -0.83 3.52 17.55
CA LYS A 206 -0.61 4.08 18.89
C LYS A 206 0.67 4.91 18.95
N ILE A 207 1.80 4.35 18.51
CA ILE A 207 3.09 5.04 18.60
C ILE A 207 3.15 6.24 17.64
N GLU A 208 2.47 6.18 16.51
CA GLU A 208 2.35 7.31 15.58
C GLU A 208 1.65 8.51 16.22
N ILE A 209 0.58 8.28 16.98
CA ILE A 209 -0.14 9.32 17.72
C ILE A 209 0.75 9.92 18.81
N GLU A 210 1.51 9.09 19.53
CA GLU A 210 2.39 9.54 20.61
C GLU A 210 3.58 10.37 20.11
N LEU A 211 4.19 9.98 18.97
CA LEU A 211 5.35 10.66 18.39
C LEU A 211 5.00 11.93 17.63
N CYS A 212 3.73 12.10 17.23
CA CYS A 212 3.24 13.27 16.52
C CYS A 212 2.01 13.86 17.23
N PRO A 213 2.21 14.54 18.37
CA PRO A 213 1.13 15.24 19.05
C PRO A 213 0.62 16.40 18.18
N ASP A 214 -0.70 16.54 18.10
CA ASP A 214 -1.41 17.61 17.37
C ASP A 214 -1.00 17.75 15.88
N PRO A 215 -1.21 16.71 15.06
CA PRO A 215 -0.87 16.77 13.65
C PRO A 215 -1.70 17.84 12.92
N GLN A 216 -1.02 18.68 12.14
CA GLN A 216 -1.70 19.52 11.17
C GLN A 216 -1.95 18.71 9.90
N ILE A 217 -3.22 18.50 9.60
CA ILE A 217 -3.65 17.86 8.36
C ILE A 217 -3.67 18.94 7.30
N VAL A 218 -2.59 19.03 6.50
CA VAL A 218 -2.47 20.02 5.43
C VAL A 218 -2.96 19.40 4.13
N CYS A 219 -4.19 19.75 3.78
CA CYS A 219 -4.73 19.44 2.48
C CYS A 219 -4.27 20.53 1.48
N PRO A 220 -3.88 20.18 0.25
CA PRO A 220 -3.64 21.19 -0.77
C PRO A 220 -4.90 22.07 -0.94
N GLU A 221 -4.75 23.40 -0.83
CA GLU A 221 -5.80 24.35 -1.20
C GLU A 221 -5.96 24.33 -2.72
N LEU A 222 -6.68 23.34 -3.22
CA LEU A 222 -7.27 23.41 -4.54
C LEU A 222 -8.58 24.18 -4.38
N PRO A 223 -8.80 25.31 -5.08
CA PRO A 223 -10.09 25.94 -5.08
C PRO A 223 -11.09 24.89 -5.54
N CYS A 224 -12.03 24.52 -4.67
CA CYS A 224 -13.21 23.78 -5.09
C CYS A 224 -13.94 24.67 -6.08
N GLN A 225 -13.63 24.52 -7.37
CA GLN A 225 -14.46 25.05 -8.42
C GLN A 225 -15.80 24.34 -8.24
N THR A 226 -16.79 25.12 -7.82
CA THR A 226 -18.18 24.73 -7.65
C THR A 226 -18.87 24.50 -9.00
N GLU A 227 -18.12 24.60 -10.10
CA GLU A 227 -18.45 23.93 -11.33
C GLU A 227 -17.52 22.73 -11.45
N LEU A 228 -18.13 21.53 -11.55
CA LEU A 228 -17.46 20.33 -12.01
C LEU A 228 -16.81 20.63 -13.37
N SER A 229 -15.58 21.15 -13.35
CA SER A 229 -14.65 20.88 -14.44
C SER A 229 -14.41 19.39 -14.34
N VAL A 230 -15.24 18.64 -15.07
CA VAL A 230 -15.04 17.23 -15.34
C VAL A 230 -13.59 17.12 -15.79
N THR A 231 -12.68 16.71 -14.91
CA THR A 231 -11.39 16.20 -15.36
C THR A 231 -11.79 15.11 -16.31
N GLN A 232 -11.59 15.36 -17.61
CA GLN A 232 -12.03 14.42 -18.63
C GLN A 232 -11.45 13.08 -18.24
N CYS A 233 -12.34 12.09 -18.08
CA CYS A 233 -12.01 10.78 -17.53
C CYS A 233 -10.83 10.13 -18.26
N ILE A 234 -10.41 10.67 -19.41
CA ILE A 234 -9.23 10.21 -20.09
C ILE A 234 -8.49 11.40 -20.75
N GLN A 235 -7.21 11.52 -20.41
CA GLN A 235 -6.20 12.39 -21.04
C GLN A 235 -4.96 11.57 -21.47
N ARG A 236 -5.19 10.30 -21.82
CA ARG A 236 -4.18 9.28 -22.17
C ARG A 236 -4.83 8.12 -22.95
N PRO A 237 -4.12 7.32 -23.73
CA PRO A 237 -4.78 6.26 -24.48
C PRO A 237 -5.08 5.07 -23.56
N VAL A 238 -6.33 4.61 -23.49
CA VAL A 238 -6.75 3.43 -22.70
C VAL A 238 -7.61 2.49 -23.53
N ASP A 239 -7.22 1.23 -23.64
CA ASP A 239 -8.04 0.19 -24.27
C ASP A 239 -8.63 -0.71 -23.17
N ILE A 240 -9.96 -0.67 -23.03
CA ILE A 240 -10.70 -1.39 -21.98
C ILE A 240 -11.35 -2.63 -22.61
N VAL A 241 -11.09 -3.80 -22.05
CA VAL A 241 -11.71 -5.06 -22.45
C VAL A 241 -12.54 -5.58 -21.30
N PHE A 242 -13.86 -5.57 -21.46
CA PHE A 242 -14.77 -6.22 -20.52
C PHE A 242 -14.85 -7.72 -20.80
N LEU A 243 -14.65 -8.53 -19.78
CA LEU A 243 -14.90 -9.96 -19.77
C LEU A 243 -16.12 -10.21 -18.89
N LEU A 244 -17.27 -10.39 -19.54
CA LEU A 244 -18.54 -10.61 -18.88
C LEU A 244 -18.82 -12.10 -18.76
N ASP A 245 -19.01 -12.55 -17.53
CA ASP A 245 -19.37 -13.93 -17.24
C ASP A 245 -20.82 -14.20 -17.71
N GLY A 246 -20.96 -15.17 -18.62
CA GLY A 246 -22.22 -15.61 -19.21
C GLY A 246 -22.78 -16.86 -18.55
N SER A 247 -22.34 -17.20 -17.34
CA SER A 247 -22.73 -18.45 -16.68
C SER A 247 -24.15 -18.43 -16.13
N GLU A 248 -24.77 -19.61 -16.05
CA GLU A 248 -26.11 -19.84 -15.46
C GLU A 248 -26.24 -19.24 -14.06
N ARG A 249 -25.15 -19.28 -13.27
CA ARG A 249 -25.13 -18.79 -11.87
C ARG A 249 -25.48 -17.32 -11.73
N ILE A 250 -25.13 -16.51 -12.72
CA ILE A 250 -25.47 -15.08 -12.75
C ILE A 250 -26.96 -14.90 -13.00
N GLY A 251 -27.52 -15.67 -13.93
CA GLY A 251 -28.90 -15.58 -14.35
C GLY A 251 -29.20 -14.39 -15.28
N SER A 252 -30.15 -14.58 -16.17
CA SER A 252 -30.49 -13.60 -17.23
C SER A 252 -30.84 -12.19 -16.74
N GLN A 253 -31.41 -12.04 -15.53
CA GLN A 253 -31.75 -10.74 -14.98
C GLN A 253 -30.50 -9.95 -14.55
N ASN A 254 -29.57 -10.59 -13.85
CA ASN A 254 -28.33 -9.96 -13.40
C ASN A 254 -27.40 -9.71 -14.59
N PHE A 255 -27.39 -10.62 -15.56
CA PHE A 255 -26.69 -10.42 -16.82
C PHE A 255 -27.13 -9.12 -17.54
N ARG A 256 -28.44 -8.86 -17.59
CA ARG A 256 -28.97 -7.57 -18.12
C ARG A 256 -28.52 -6.35 -17.32
N ARG A 257 -28.29 -6.48 -16.01
CA ARG A 257 -27.78 -5.38 -15.17
C ARG A 257 -26.29 -5.12 -15.44
N ALA A 258 -25.49 -6.17 -15.54
CA ALA A 258 -24.08 -6.06 -15.93
C ALA A 258 -23.92 -5.44 -17.32
N HIS A 259 -24.80 -5.82 -18.26
CA HIS A 259 -24.92 -5.16 -19.56
C HIS A 259 -25.19 -3.65 -19.42
N GLY A 260 -26.21 -3.25 -18.66
CA GLY A 260 -26.56 -1.83 -18.49
C GLY A 260 -25.45 -1.02 -17.81
N PHE A 261 -24.66 -1.65 -16.96
CA PHE A 261 -23.46 -1.05 -16.39
C PHE A 261 -22.38 -0.78 -17.44
N ILE A 262 -22.09 -1.74 -18.33
CA ILE A 262 -21.12 -1.54 -19.42
C ILE A 262 -21.58 -0.42 -20.36
N GLU A 263 -22.88 -0.36 -20.67
CA GLU A 263 -23.47 0.72 -21.47
C GLU A 263 -23.27 2.09 -20.81
N ALA A 264 -23.60 2.21 -19.53
CA ALA A 264 -23.40 3.45 -18.76
C ALA A 264 -21.93 3.87 -18.70
N VAL A 265 -21.00 2.92 -18.57
CA VAL A 265 -19.55 3.21 -18.61
C VAL A 265 -19.15 3.73 -20.00
N ALA A 266 -19.64 3.11 -21.08
CA ALA A 266 -19.33 3.56 -22.44
C ALA A 266 -19.87 4.96 -22.76
N GLU A 267 -21.03 5.33 -22.20
CA GLU A 267 -21.59 6.67 -22.32
C GLU A 267 -20.84 7.72 -21.48
N HIS A 268 -20.31 7.33 -20.33
CA HIS A 268 -19.60 8.24 -19.43
C HIS A 268 -18.15 8.49 -19.85
N LEU A 269 -17.48 7.50 -20.42
CA LEU A 269 -16.08 7.63 -20.82
C LEU A 269 -15.93 8.46 -22.11
N PRO A 270 -14.96 9.37 -22.19
CA PRO A 270 -14.60 10.02 -23.44
C PRO A 270 -13.96 8.98 -24.38
N LEU A 271 -14.74 8.53 -25.36
CA LEU A 271 -14.28 7.58 -26.37
C LEU A 271 -13.38 8.25 -27.42
N ALA A 272 -12.49 7.47 -27.99
CA ALA A 272 -11.54 7.89 -29.01
C ALA A 272 -12.23 8.41 -30.27
N ARG A 273 -11.55 9.28 -31.00
CA ARG A 273 -12.03 9.79 -32.29
C ARG A 273 -11.53 8.96 -33.47
N SER A 274 -10.50 8.15 -33.25
CA SER A 274 -9.89 7.27 -34.25
C SER A 274 -9.10 6.16 -33.57
N ASP A 275 -8.69 5.14 -34.32
CA ASP A 275 -7.86 4.03 -33.80
C ASP A 275 -6.46 4.46 -33.34
N SER A 276 -6.01 5.65 -33.74
CA SER A 276 -4.71 6.22 -33.37
C SER A 276 -4.80 7.39 -32.38
N ASP A 277 -5.99 7.66 -31.83
CA ASP A 277 -6.18 8.69 -30.79
C ASP A 277 -5.31 8.34 -29.58
N ASP A 278 -4.58 9.31 -29.04
CA ASP A 278 -3.66 9.15 -27.91
C ASP A 278 -4.20 9.73 -26.59
N MET A 279 -5.47 10.15 -26.56
CA MET A 279 -6.05 10.87 -25.44
C MET A 279 -7.26 10.19 -24.80
N ASN A 280 -7.90 9.23 -25.48
CA ASN A 280 -9.24 8.75 -25.12
C ASN A 280 -9.39 7.21 -25.14
N ALA A 281 -10.52 6.67 -24.64
CA ALA A 281 -10.77 5.23 -24.52
C ALA A 281 -11.21 4.55 -25.82
N ARG A 282 -10.90 3.26 -25.93
CA ARG A 282 -11.66 2.31 -26.76
C ARG A 282 -12.14 1.17 -25.88
N ILE A 283 -13.30 0.60 -26.18
CA ILE A 283 -13.93 -0.44 -25.37
C ILE A 283 -14.18 -1.67 -26.24
N ALA A 284 -13.95 -2.85 -25.67
CA ALA A 284 -14.34 -4.14 -26.22
C ALA A 284 -15.16 -4.92 -25.17
N LEU A 285 -16.00 -5.84 -25.63
CA LEU A 285 -16.74 -6.74 -24.77
C LEU A 285 -16.63 -8.18 -25.28
N LEU A 286 -16.16 -9.05 -24.41
CA LEU A 286 -16.16 -10.50 -24.55
C LEU A 286 -17.11 -11.09 -23.50
N GLN A 287 -18.09 -11.86 -23.94
CA GLN A 287 -18.85 -12.74 -23.04
C GLN A 287 -18.19 -14.12 -23.01
N TYR A 288 -18.05 -14.73 -21.84
CA TYR A 288 -17.44 -16.05 -21.72
C TYR A 288 -18.32 -17.03 -20.95
N GLY A 289 -18.27 -18.30 -21.36
CA GLY A 289 -18.92 -19.43 -20.73
C GLY A 289 -17.91 -20.53 -20.39
N ASN A 290 -18.16 -21.74 -20.93
CA ASN A 290 -17.25 -22.87 -20.82
C ASN A 290 -15.93 -22.66 -21.63
N GLU A 291 -15.04 -23.65 -21.61
CA GLU A 291 -13.69 -23.58 -22.21
C GLU A 291 -13.67 -23.24 -23.72
N ASP A 292 -14.73 -23.54 -24.45
CA ASP A 292 -14.82 -23.35 -25.92
C ASP A 292 -15.93 -22.37 -26.32
N GLU A 293 -16.61 -21.77 -25.34
CA GLU A 293 -17.78 -20.91 -25.55
C GLU A 293 -17.46 -19.47 -25.15
N HIS A 294 -17.01 -18.71 -26.15
CA HIS A 294 -16.65 -17.31 -26.02
C HIS A 294 -17.28 -16.52 -27.16
N ASP A 295 -17.91 -15.39 -26.84
CA ASP A 295 -18.59 -14.52 -27.81
C ASP A 295 -18.03 -13.10 -27.74
N ILE A 296 -17.34 -12.68 -28.80
CA ILE A 296 -16.91 -11.28 -28.96
C ILE A 296 -18.14 -10.48 -29.39
N VAL A 297 -18.74 -9.80 -28.43
CA VAL A 297 -19.93 -8.97 -28.65
C VAL A 297 -19.58 -7.79 -29.56
N PHE A 298 -18.43 -7.15 -29.28
CA PHE A 298 -17.79 -6.19 -30.16
C PHE A 298 -16.29 -6.10 -29.87
N PRO A 299 -15.43 -5.91 -30.90
CA PRO A 299 -14.01 -5.68 -30.73
C PRO A 299 -13.74 -4.27 -30.18
N LEU A 300 -12.46 -3.93 -29.93
CA LEU A 300 -12.06 -2.59 -29.49
C LEU A 300 -12.59 -1.53 -30.48
N THR A 301 -13.54 -0.73 -30.01
CA THR A 301 -14.21 0.30 -30.79
C THR A 301 -14.39 1.57 -29.97
N TYR A 302 -14.61 2.67 -30.66
CA TYR A 302 -14.95 3.97 -30.09
C TYR A 302 -16.30 4.48 -30.61
N ASN A 303 -16.98 3.68 -31.44
CA ASN A 303 -18.28 4.03 -32.00
C ASN A 303 -19.38 3.65 -31.01
N ILE A 304 -19.91 4.64 -30.30
CA ILE A 304 -20.98 4.45 -29.31
C ILE A 304 -22.22 3.78 -29.90
N THR A 305 -22.59 4.08 -31.15
CA THR A 305 -23.76 3.47 -31.80
C THR A 305 -23.55 1.98 -32.06
N ASP A 306 -22.33 1.57 -32.45
CA ASP A 306 -22.01 0.14 -32.59
C ASP A 306 -22.03 -0.56 -31.23
N ILE A 307 -21.49 0.08 -30.18
CA ILE A 307 -21.54 -0.45 -28.81
C ILE A 307 -23.00 -0.69 -28.39
N THR A 308 -23.87 0.33 -28.45
CA THR A 308 -25.28 0.21 -28.05
C THR A 308 -26.05 -0.82 -28.90
N ASP A 309 -25.82 -0.85 -30.22
CA ASP A 309 -26.50 -1.78 -31.13
C ASP A 309 -26.09 -3.24 -30.90
N ARG A 310 -24.83 -3.49 -30.56
CA ARG A 310 -24.29 -4.83 -30.27
C ARG A 310 -24.71 -5.30 -28.90
N LEU A 311 -24.66 -4.42 -27.90
CA LEU A 311 -25.16 -4.64 -26.56
C LEU A 311 -26.65 -5.05 -26.60
N ALA A 312 -27.49 -4.32 -27.33
CA ALA A 312 -28.92 -4.65 -27.46
C ALA A 312 -29.21 -6.04 -28.08
N LYS A 313 -28.26 -6.61 -28.84
CA LYS A 313 -28.41 -7.90 -29.53
C LYS A 313 -27.69 -9.06 -28.84
N ILE A 314 -26.97 -8.79 -27.75
CA ILE A 314 -26.20 -9.81 -27.04
C ILE A 314 -27.13 -10.95 -26.59
N LYS A 315 -26.68 -12.19 -26.78
CA LYS A 315 -27.38 -13.37 -26.27
C LYS A 315 -26.69 -13.86 -25.01
N TYR A 316 -27.45 -14.01 -23.93
CA TYR A 316 -26.95 -14.66 -22.72
C TYR A 316 -26.61 -16.14 -22.99
N LEU A 317 -25.39 -16.55 -22.66
CA LEU A 317 -24.89 -17.90 -22.95
C LEU A 317 -25.58 -18.98 -22.12
N ASP A 318 -25.88 -18.71 -20.84
CA ASP A 318 -26.46 -19.69 -19.91
C ASP A 318 -25.58 -20.96 -19.78
N SER A 319 -24.27 -20.75 -19.63
CA SER A 319 -23.25 -21.81 -19.69
C SER A 319 -22.55 -22.01 -18.33
N SER A 320 -21.46 -22.79 -18.30
CA SER A 320 -20.54 -22.80 -17.15
C SER A 320 -19.60 -21.59 -17.17
N SER A 321 -18.77 -21.38 -16.16
CA SER A 321 -17.80 -20.28 -16.09
C SER A 321 -16.36 -20.80 -16.12
N ASN A 322 -15.59 -20.41 -17.13
CA ASN A 322 -14.15 -20.64 -17.22
C ASN A 322 -13.38 -19.38 -17.64
N ILE A 323 -12.87 -18.65 -16.65
CA ILE A 323 -12.15 -17.40 -16.88
C ILE A 323 -10.77 -17.57 -17.53
N GLY A 324 -10.09 -18.71 -17.31
CA GLY A 324 -8.74 -18.94 -17.83
C GLY A 324 -8.72 -18.98 -19.35
N SER A 325 -9.60 -19.80 -19.93
CA SER A 325 -9.83 -19.87 -21.39
C SER A 325 -10.25 -18.51 -21.97
N ALA A 326 -11.17 -17.80 -21.28
CA ALA A 326 -11.64 -16.48 -21.70
C ALA A 326 -10.53 -15.44 -21.82
N ILE A 327 -9.62 -15.39 -20.83
CA ILE A 327 -8.45 -14.48 -20.85
C ILE A 327 -7.54 -14.78 -22.03
N ILE A 328 -7.21 -16.06 -22.25
CA ILE A 328 -6.35 -16.48 -23.36
C ILE A 328 -7.01 -16.11 -24.70
N TYR A 329 -8.32 -16.35 -24.82
CA TYR A 329 -9.09 -16.01 -26.00
C TYR A 329 -9.14 -14.49 -26.25
N ALA A 330 -9.34 -13.68 -25.21
CA ALA A 330 -9.31 -12.22 -25.31
C ALA A 330 -7.95 -11.72 -25.78
N VAL A 331 -6.85 -12.23 -25.23
CA VAL A 331 -5.50 -11.86 -25.65
C VAL A 331 -5.24 -12.21 -27.12
N ASN A 332 -5.69 -13.37 -27.58
CA ASN A 332 -5.42 -13.87 -28.94
C ASN A 332 -6.35 -13.31 -30.04
N ASN A 333 -7.44 -12.62 -29.68
CA ASN A 333 -8.41 -12.12 -30.66
C ASN A 333 -8.68 -10.61 -30.52
N LEU A 334 -8.63 -10.05 -29.30
CA LEU A 334 -8.90 -8.63 -29.04
C LEU A 334 -7.62 -7.81 -28.83
N VAL A 335 -6.55 -8.42 -28.34
CA VAL A 335 -5.28 -7.72 -28.06
C VAL A 335 -4.29 -7.91 -29.21
N ILE A 336 -4.08 -9.15 -29.62
CA ILE A 336 -3.21 -9.56 -30.73
C ILE A 336 -4.15 -10.07 -31.82
N ASN A 337 -4.39 -9.32 -32.90
CA ASN A 337 -5.19 -9.87 -33.98
C ASN A 337 -4.34 -10.93 -34.72
N THR A 338 -4.67 -12.20 -34.50
CA THR A 338 -3.95 -13.36 -35.04
C THR A 338 -4.09 -13.50 -36.56
N GLN A 339 -5.08 -12.86 -37.20
CA GLN A 339 -5.25 -12.90 -38.65
C GLN A 339 -4.24 -11.99 -39.40
N ASP A 340 -3.87 -10.85 -38.83
CA ASP A 340 -2.94 -9.88 -39.44
C ASP A 340 -1.58 -9.76 -38.73
N ARG A 341 -1.36 -10.51 -37.63
CA ARG A 341 -0.18 -10.42 -36.74
C ARG A 341 0.11 -8.99 -36.25
N GLN A 342 -0.89 -8.11 -36.25
CA GLN A 342 -0.80 -6.76 -35.72
C GLN A 342 -1.54 -6.66 -34.39
N LYS A 343 -0.98 -5.86 -33.47
CA LYS A 343 -1.61 -5.59 -32.16
C LYS A 343 -2.87 -4.76 -32.41
N ALA A 344 -4.05 -5.30 -32.09
CA ALA A 344 -5.32 -4.59 -32.19
C ALA A 344 -5.43 -3.52 -31.08
N ALA A 345 -4.88 -3.83 -29.91
CA ALA A 345 -4.66 -2.84 -28.86
C ALA A 345 -3.55 -1.84 -29.25
N ARG A 346 -3.77 -0.56 -28.95
CA ARG A 346 -2.81 0.53 -29.17
C ARG A 346 -1.52 0.23 -28.40
N ARG A 347 -0.36 0.44 -29.05
CA ARG A 347 0.95 0.15 -28.42
C ARG A 347 1.28 1.07 -27.25
N ASN A 348 0.81 2.31 -27.31
CA ASN A 348 0.97 3.35 -26.30
C ASN A 348 -0.20 3.42 -25.30
N ALA A 349 -1.25 2.60 -25.48
CA ALA A 349 -2.38 2.59 -24.56
C ALA A 349 -2.15 1.69 -23.37
N GLU A 350 -2.70 2.09 -22.22
CA GLU A 350 -2.91 1.19 -21.09
C GLU A 350 -3.97 0.16 -21.48
N LEU A 351 -3.72 -1.13 -21.24
CA LEU A 351 -4.64 -2.20 -21.55
C LEU A 351 -5.31 -2.68 -20.25
N SER A 352 -6.58 -2.34 -20.07
CA SER A 352 -7.34 -2.66 -18.85
C SER A 352 -8.31 -3.80 -19.11
N PHE A 353 -8.23 -4.88 -18.34
CA PHE A 353 -9.19 -5.98 -18.40
C PHE A 353 -10.14 -5.85 -17.21
N VAL A 354 -11.44 -5.76 -17.49
CA VAL A 354 -12.47 -5.69 -16.45
C VAL A 354 -13.29 -6.97 -16.45
N PHE A 355 -13.12 -7.78 -15.41
CA PHE A 355 -13.86 -9.02 -15.21
C PHE A 355 -15.15 -8.73 -14.45
N ILE A 356 -16.31 -9.09 -14.99
CA ILE A 356 -17.59 -9.01 -14.29
C ILE A 356 -18.08 -10.44 -14.08
N THR A 357 -18.09 -10.89 -12.83
CA THR A 357 -18.37 -12.29 -12.47
C THR A 357 -19.12 -12.37 -11.13
N ASP A 358 -19.77 -13.50 -10.86
CA ASP A 358 -20.31 -13.80 -9.52
C ASP A 358 -19.24 -14.27 -8.53
N GLY A 359 -17.99 -14.43 -8.99
CA GLY A 359 -16.84 -14.80 -8.17
C GLY A 359 -16.58 -16.29 -8.06
N ILE A 360 -17.34 -17.14 -8.76
CA ILE A 360 -17.12 -18.60 -8.80
C ILE A 360 -16.94 -19.05 -10.25
N THR A 361 -15.71 -19.38 -10.61
CA THR A 361 -15.33 -19.86 -11.94
C THR A 361 -14.39 -21.06 -11.82
N SER A 362 -14.36 -21.90 -12.85
CA SER A 362 -13.31 -22.90 -13.00
C SER A 362 -11.93 -22.24 -13.03
N ASN A 363 -10.96 -22.85 -12.34
CA ASN A 363 -9.57 -22.39 -12.27
C ASN A 363 -8.65 -23.11 -13.28
N LYS A 364 -9.21 -23.90 -14.19
CA LYS A 364 -8.44 -24.55 -15.25
C LYS A 364 -7.76 -23.51 -16.14
N ASN A 365 -6.51 -23.77 -16.50
CA ASN A 365 -5.68 -22.90 -17.36
C ASN A 365 -5.48 -21.48 -16.80
N LEU A 366 -5.84 -21.22 -15.54
CA LEU A 366 -5.77 -19.89 -14.93
C LEU A 366 -4.33 -19.37 -14.82
N GLU A 367 -3.37 -20.24 -14.48
CA GLU A 367 -1.96 -19.84 -14.39
C GLU A 367 -1.39 -19.42 -15.76
N GLU A 368 -1.72 -20.16 -16.82
CA GLU A 368 -1.32 -19.81 -18.21
C GLU A 368 -1.98 -18.49 -18.67
N ALA A 369 -3.25 -18.30 -18.31
CA ALA A 369 -3.98 -17.08 -18.56
C ALA A 369 -3.32 -15.87 -17.87
N ILE A 370 -2.94 -16.02 -16.60
CA ILE A 370 -2.24 -15.00 -15.81
C ILE A 370 -0.90 -14.64 -16.45
N ASP A 371 -0.12 -15.63 -16.87
CA ASP A 371 1.14 -15.39 -17.57
C ASP A 371 0.94 -14.68 -18.91
N SER A 372 -0.15 -14.98 -19.60
CA SER A 372 -0.53 -14.30 -20.84
C SER A 372 -0.88 -12.83 -20.61
N MET A 373 -1.63 -12.52 -19.54
CA MET A 373 -1.92 -11.15 -19.12
C MET A 373 -0.66 -10.37 -18.76
N LYS A 374 0.22 -10.96 -17.95
CA LYS A 374 1.50 -10.35 -17.55
C LYS A 374 2.38 -10.03 -18.76
N LYS A 375 2.47 -10.94 -19.73
CA LYS A 375 3.25 -10.72 -20.98
C LYS A 375 2.74 -9.54 -21.80
N GLN A 376 1.44 -9.24 -21.74
CA GLN A 376 0.82 -8.12 -22.45
C GLN A 376 0.71 -6.84 -21.62
N ASN A 377 1.24 -6.82 -20.39
CA ASN A 377 1.11 -5.72 -19.43
C ASN A 377 -0.36 -5.31 -19.20
N VAL A 378 -1.26 -6.29 -19.10
CA VAL A 378 -2.67 -6.07 -18.78
C VAL A 378 -2.81 -5.60 -17.33
N MET A 379 -3.62 -4.58 -17.10
CA MET A 379 -4.08 -4.14 -15.78
C MET A 379 -5.47 -4.77 -15.49
N PRO A 380 -5.56 -5.83 -14.68
CA PRO A 380 -6.83 -6.48 -14.40
C PRO A 380 -7.60 -5.76 -13.29
N THR A 381 -8.92 -5.67 -13.46
CA THR A 381 -9.88 -5.19 -12.49
C THR A 381 -10.99 -6.21 -12.38
N THR A 382 -11.33 -6.62 -11.17
CA THR A 382 -12.34 -7.65 -10.93
C THR A 382 -13.54 -7.03 -10.24
N VAL A 383 -14.71 -7.12 -10.86
CA VAL A 383 -16.01 -6.78 -10.28
C VAL A 383 -16.73 -8.08 -9.93
N ALA A 384 -16.64 -8.45 -8.65
CA ALA A 384 -17.24 -9.67 -8.11
C ALA A 384 -18.55 -9.35 -7.39
N LEU A 385 -19.63 -9.99 -7.84
CA LEU A 385 -21.00 -9.63 -7.48
C LEU A 385 -21.73 -10.82 -6.86
N GLY A 386 -21.93 -10.76 -5.54
CA GLY A 386 -22.56 -11.84 -4.80
C GLY A 386 -21.91 -12.07 -3.43
N SER A 387 -22.60 -12.87 -2.61
CA SER A 387 -22.12 -13.22 -1.27
C SER A 387 -21.08 -14.35 -1.26
N ASP A 388 -21.11 -15.21 -2.28
CA ASP A 388 -20.33 -16.44 -2.36
C ASP A 388 -19.27 -16.29 -3.45
N VAL A 389 -18.05 -15.91 -3.06
CA VAL A 389 -16.94 -15.61 -3.98
C VAL A 389 -15.70 -16.37 -3.58
N ASP A 390 -14.96 -16.90 -4.56
CA ASP A 390 -13.66 -17.52 -4.35
C ASP A 390 -12.56 -16.45 -4.37
N MET A 391 -12.19 -15.95 -3.19
CA MET A 391 -11.17 -14.90 -3.05
C MET A 391 -9.80 -15.32 -3.57
N ASP A 392 -9.46 -16.61 -3.54
CA ASP A 392 -8.16 -17.08 -4.04
C ASP A 392 -8.10 -16.94 -5.56
N VAL A 393 -9.20 -17.28 -6.24
CA VAL A 393 -9.34 -17.07 -7.69
C VAL A 393 -9.33 -15.58 -8.03
N LEU A 394 -10.11 -14.75 -7.32
CA LEU A 394 -10.16 -13.30 -7.59
C LEU A 394 -8.81 -12.61 -7.37
N LEU A 395 -8.06 -13.00 -6.33
CA LEU A 395 -6.71 -12.49 -6.07
C LEU A 395 -5.75 -12.87 -7.18
N LYS A 396 -5.83 -14.11 -7.69
CA LYS A 396 -5.00 -14.57 -8.79
C LYS A 396 -5.28 -13.80 -10.09
N ILE A 397 -6.54 -13.60 -10.43
CA ILE A 397 -6.95 -12.83 -11.62
C ILE A 397 -6.48 -11.37 -11.51
N SER A 398 -6.59 -10.80 -10.31
CA SER A 398 -6.16 -9.43 -10.02
C SER A 398 -4.65 -9.28 -9.78
N LEU A 399 -3.86 -10.31 -10.12
CA LEU A 399 -2.40 -10.33 -9.98
C LEU A 399 -1.89 -10.05 -8.56
N GLY A 400 -2.68 -10.40 -7.55
CA GLY A 400 -2.38 -10.20 -6.13
C GLY A 400 -2.79 -8.83 -5.58
N ASP A 401 -3.32 -7.92 -6.42
CA ASP A 401 -3.79 -6.61 -5.99
C ASP A 401 -5.23 -6.69 -5.47
N ARG A 402 -5.39 -6.52 -4.15
CA ARG A 402 -6.71 -6.48 -3.51
C ARG A 402 -7.51 -5.23 -3.85
N SER A 403 -6.85 -4.11 -4.16
CA SER A 403 -7.52 -2.85 -4.47
C SER A 403 -8.21 -2.87 -5.83
N ALA A 404 -7.76 -3.75 -6.73
CA ALA A 404 -8.37 -4.00 -8.03
C ALA A 404 -9.63 -4.88 -7.96
N ILE A 405 -10.03 -5.36 -6.78
CA ILE A 405 -11.20 -6.21 -6.57
C ILE A 405 -12.35 -5.39 -5.97
N PHE A 406 -13.35 -5.11 -6.79
CA PHE A 406 -14.61 -4.50 -6.42
C PHE A 406 -15.60 -5.59 -6.03
N ARG A 407 -15.97 -5.62 -4.74
CA ARG A 407 -16.94 -6.58 -4.22
C ARG A 407 -18.24 -5.88 -3.87
N GLU A 408 -19.32 -6.34 -4.47
CA GLU A 408 -20.67 -5.87 -4.14
C GLU A 408 -21.59 -7.05 -3.82
N LYS A 409 -22.62 -6.78 -3.03
CA LYS A 409 -23.54 -7.84 -2.55
C LYS A 409 -24.43 -8.38 -3.66
N ASP A 410 -24.77 -7.53 -4.62
CA ASP A 410 -25.68 -7.88 -5.71
C ASP A 410 -25.40 -7.01 -6.96
N TYR A 411 -26.07 -7.36 -8.06
CA TYR A 411 -25.97 -6.63 -9.33
C TYR A 411 -26.79 -5.33 -9.33
N LEU A 412 -27.58 -5.02 -8.31
CA LEU A 412 -28.25 -3.71 -8.18
C LEU A 412 -27.24 -2.64 -7.77
N SER A 413 -26.20 -3.00 -7.02
CA SER A 413 -25.08 -2.11 -6.69
C SER A 413 -24.43 -1.50 -7.94
N LEU A 414 -24.39 -2.22 -9.07
CA LEU A 414 -23.80 -1.70 -10.31
C LEU A 414 -24.47 -0.43 -10.82
N SER A 415 -25.75 -0.24 -10.53
CA SER A 415 -26.52 0.96 -10.91
C SER A 415 -26.48 2.06 -9.85
N GLN A 416 -25.83 1.84 -8.71
CA GLN A 416 -25.70 2.85 -7.67
C GLN A 416 -24.63 3.88 -8.06
N PRO A 417 -24.90 5.19 -7.93
CA PRO A 417 -23.93 6.24 -8.24
C PRO A 417 -22.60 6.05 -7.50
N ASP A 418 -22.64 5.68 -6.22
CA ASP A 418 -21.43 5.49 -5.40
C ASP A 418 -20.50 4.40 -5.96
N PHE A 419 -21.05 3.29 -6.44
CA PHE A 419 -20.26 2.23 -7.06
C PHE A 419 -19.75 2.66 -8.42
N PHE A 420 -20.64 3.22 -9.25
CA PHE A 420 -20.33 3.65 -10.61
C PHE A 420 -19.20 4.69 -10.60
N ASP A 421 -19.30 5.72 -9.75
CA ASP A 421 -18.29 6.76 -9.60
C ASP A 421 -16.97 6.19 -9.09
N ARG A 422 -16.99 5.25 -8.14
CA ARG A 422 -15.77 4.55 -7.67
C ARG A 422 -15.11 3.76 -8.78
N PHE A 423 -15.88 3.05 -9.59
CA PHE A 423 -15.38 2.25 -10.70
C PHE A 423 -14.82 3.14 -11.83
N VAL A 424 -15.54 4.18 -12.20
CA VAL A 424 -15.10 5.17 -13.20
C VAL A 424 -13.79 5.83 -12.75
N ARG A 425 -13.70 6.28 -11.49
CA ARG A 425 -12.44 6.83 -10.93
C ARG A 425 -11.27 5.85 -10.94
N TRP A 426 -11.53 4.55 -10.83
CA TRP A 426 -10.48 3.54 -10.90
C TRP A 426 -9.93 3.36 -12.32
N ILE A 427 -10.78 3.54 -13.33
CA ILE A 427 -10.39 3.43 -14.74
C ILE A 427 -9.64 4.69 -15.24
N CYS A 428 -9.91 5.87 -14.69
CA CYS A 428 -9.57 7.16 -15.31
C CYS A 428 -8.17 7.77 -14.99
#